data_AF-A0A3P8LBE8-F1
#
_entry.id   AF-A0A3P8LBE8-F1
#
_cell.length_a   1.000
_cell.length_b   1.000
_cell.length_c   1.000
_cell.angle_alpha   90.00
_cell.angle_beta   90.00
_cell.angle_gamma   90.00
#
_symmetry.space_group_name_H-M   'P 1'
#
loop_
_entity.id
_entity.type
_entity.pdbx_description
1 polymer ?
#
loop_
_entity_poly.entity_id
_entity_poly.type
_entity_poly.pdbx_seq_one_letter_code
_entity_poly.pdbx_strand_id
1 'polypeptide(L)'
;MYLIPEQLLPNNQIEYAYDTCLTKKETKNILQDIFGSSLSTEKIEGKDVFICSGLDKKVILLTSQISYLGNPHPIYKKRVQLKKWFLDIFNYASKFDNFDVKFIGIYRYRDNVLFVDFEKDKYINKKMHNSSAHVYTNDLYKGNSNGIFTKYDKNKNLIHIISKKKFKDYILNNEKPTTEEYELIELIDDFNKNHFDFNKWIEVQNAVLEMKNNNFPKWKECEWPAFYLEYKFSCWTILKYINKYIKYLNNEFKNRKLDFDISFPNSNFFGDLKASDIKKLDAMLNDAENIEYELEQYGKLWYLIYEHDTIKDKNLDNYPFTKKRLETIRIFEPDYKKRWRTFIFISLKSESQI
;
A
#
# COMPACT_ATOMS: atom_id res chain seq x y z
N MET A 1 17.47 -28.93 -0.14
CA MET A 1 18.19 -27.86 0.59
C MET A 1 17.15 -27.10 1.40
N TYR A 2 17.28 -27.03 2.73
CA TYR A 2 16.35 -26.22 3.53
C TYR A 2 16.65 -24.74 3.25
N LEU A 3 15.63 -23.99 2.81
CA LEU A 3 15.75 -22.56 2.61
C LEU A 3 15.94 -21.88 3.97
N ILE A 4 17.00 -21.09 4.11
CA ILE A 4 17.29 -20.32 5.32
C ILE A 4 16.59 -18.96 5.16
N PRO A 5 15.60 -18.62 6.02
CA PRO A 5 14.84 -17.39 5.85
C PRO A 5 15.64 -16.15 6.27
N GLU A 6 15.22 -14.99 5.76
CA GLU A 6 15.74 -13.71 6.21
C GLU A 6 15.22 -13.38 7.61
N GLN A 7 16.08 -12.82 8.46
CA GLN A 7 15.75 -12.32 9.78
C GLN A 7 16.23 -10.88 9.91
N LEU A 8 15.43 -10.06 10.59
CA LEU A 8 15.70 -8.64 10.79
C LEU A 8 16.30 -8.42 12.18
N LEU A 9 17.55 -7.96 12.22
CA LEU A 9 18.22 -7.55 13.45
C LEU A 9 17.71 -6.20 13.96
N PRO A 10 17.93 -5.85 15.25
CA PRO A 10 17.50 -4.56 15.81
C PRO A 10 18.07 -3.34 15.07
N ASN A 11 19.27 -3.47 14.50
CA ASN A 11 19.96 -2.43 13.71
C ASN A 11 19.55 -2.42 12.23
N ASN A 12 18.43 -3.05 11.87
CA ASN A 12 17.90 -3.19 10.52
C ASN A 12 18.76 -4.00 9.53
N GLN A 13 19.82 -4.68 9.99
CA GLN A 13 20.56 -5.61 9.13
C GLN A 13 19.79 -6.91 8.94
N ILE A 14 19.97 -7.51 7.75
CA ILE A 14 19.40 -8.81 7.41
C ILE A 14 20.42 -9.90 7.73
N GLU A 15 19.95 -10.94 8.40
CA GLU A 15 20.70 -12.18 8.67
C GLU A 15 19.93 -13.37 8.11
N TYR A 16 20.63 -14.38 7.59
CA TYR A 16 19.99 -15.62 7.15
C TYR A 16 20.03 -16.64 8.29
N ALA A 17 18.89 -16.85 8.94
CA ALA A 17 18.79 -17.78 10.08
C ALA A 17 17.37 -18.36 10.24
N TYR A 18 17.27 -19.52 10.89
CA TYR A 18 15.99 -20.12 11.23
C TYR A 18 15.19 -19.25 12.21
N ASP A 19 13.86 -19.37 12.14
CA ASP A 19 12.97 -18.66 13.08
C ASP A 19 13.18 -19.14 14.52
N THR A 20 13.00 -18.23 15.48
CA THR A 20 12.96 -18.57 16.90
C THR A 20 11.53 -18.87 17.33
N CYS A 21 11.27 -19.97 18.04
CA CYS A 21 9.96 -20.27 18.58
C CYS A 21 9.68 -19.49 19.88
N LEU A 22 8.48 -18.92 20.02
CA LEU A 22 8.01 -18.28 21.24
C LEU A 22 7.12 -19.22 22.05
N THR A 23 7.54 -19.52 23.27
CA THR A 23 6.68 -20.17 24.26
C THR A 23 5.65 -19.17 24.81
N LYS A 24 4.53 -19.69 25.35
CA LYS A 24 3.52 -18.85 26.01
C LYS A 24 4.09 -18.03 27.18
N LYS A 25 5.09 -18.57 27.90
CA LYS A 25 5.79 -17.87 28.97
C LYS A 25 6.59 -16.68 28.44
N GLU A 26 7.32 -16.86 27.33
CA GLU A 26 8.07 -15.77 26.71
C GLU A 26 7.15 -14.70 26.13
N THR A 27 6.05 -15.10 25.48
CA THR A 27 5.02 -14.15 25.03
C THR A 27 4.48 -13.33 26.21
N LYS A 28 4.14 -13.98 27.33
CA LYS A 28 3.71 -13.28 28.54
C LYS A 28 4.77 -12.31 29.04
N ASN A 29 6.03 -12.72 29.10
CA ASN A 29 7.13 -11.86 29.57
C ASN A 29 7.31 -10.62 28.67
N ILE A 30 7.25 -10.79 27.34
CA ILE A 30 7.32 -9.68 26.38
C ILE A 30 6.18 -8.69 26.60
N LEU A 31 4.94 -9.18 26.75
CA LEU A 31 3.78 -8.31 26.98
C LEU A 31 3.85 -7.66 28.37
N GLN A 32 4.30 -8.38 29.40
CA GLN A 32 4.43 -7.87 30.76
C GLN A 32 5.46 -6.74 30.84
N ASP A 33 6.55 -6.84 30.09
CA ASP A 33 7.56 -5.79 29.96
C ASP A 33 6.99 -4.51 29.33
N ILE A 34 6.04 -4.64 28.40
CA ILE A 34 5.41 -3.50 27.70
C ILE A 34 4.29 -2.88 28.54
N PHE A 35 3.36 -3.69 29.03
CA PHE A 35 2.13 -3.22 29.66
C PHE A 35 2.23 -3.13 31.19
N GLY A 36 3.22 -3.76 31.81
CA GLY A 36 3.39 -3.76 33.26
C GLY A 36 2.16 -4.31 33.99
N SER A 37 1.78 -3.68 35.10
CA SER A 37 0.62 -4.07 35.90
C SER A 37 -0.72 -3.96 35.17
N SER A 38 -0.76 -3.28 34.02
CA SER A 38 -1.97 -3.18 33.18
C SER A 38 -2.27 -4.46 32.40
N LEU A 39 -1.36 -5.45 32.37
CA LEU A 39 -1.59 -6.75 31.75
C LEU A 39 -2.18 -7.74 32.76
N SER A 40 -3.31 -8.34 32.41
CA SER A 40 -3.87 -9.49 33.12
C SER A 40 -3.93 -10.72 32.21
N THR A 41 -4.11 -11.89 32.82
CA THR A 41 -4.42 -13.13 32.11
C THR A 41 -5.75 -13.64 32.65
N GLU A 42 -6.73 -13.81 31.78
CA GLU A 42 -8.07 -14.28 32.14
C GLU A 42 -8.42 -15.52 31.31
N LYS A 43 -9.34 -16.35 31.81
CA LYS A 43 -9.82 -17.53 31.09
C LYS A 43 -11.16 -17.22 30.45
N ILE A 44 -11.20 -17.17 29.11
CA ILE A 44 -12.40 -16.93 28.30
C ILE A 44 -12.58 -18.13 27.37
N GLU A 45 -13.79 -18.70 27.29
CA GLU A 45 -14.07 -19.92 26.50
C GLU A 45 -13.05 -21.06 26.75
N GLY A 46 -12.60 -21.21 28.00
CA GLY A 46 -11.61 -22.21 28.40
C GLY A 46 -10.18 -21.95 27.92
N LYS A 47 -9.89 -20.80 27.31
CA LYS A 47 -8.55 -20.38 26.87
C LYS A 47 -8.03 -19.24 27.73
N ASP A 48 -6.75 -19.30 28.08
CA ASP A 48 -6.11 -18.14 28.71
C ASP A 48 -5.80 -17.10 27.63
N VAL A 49 -6.29 -15.89 27.85
CA VAL A 49 -6.10 -14.73 26.98
C VAL A 49 -5.43 -13.61 27.76
N PHE A 50 -4.65 -12.79 27.06
CA PHE A 50 -4.04 -11.60 27.62
C PHE A 50 -5.00 -10.42 27.48
N ILE A 51 -5.21 -9.66 28.54
CA ILE A 51 -6.10 -8.51 28.56
C ILE A 51 -5.35 -7.30 29.11
N CYS A 52 -5.59 -6.14 28.49
CA CYS A 52 -5.13 -4.86 29.01
C CYS A 52 -6.27 -3.83 28.99
N SER A 53 -6.20 -2.84 29.87
CA SER A 53 -7.20 -1.76 29.94
C SER A 53 -6.85 -0.66 28.94
N GLY A 54 -7.56 -0.58 27.81
CA GLY A 54 -7.50 0.56 26.89
C GLY A 54 -8.23 1.79 27.44
N LEU A 55 -8.28 2.87 26.65
CA LEU A 55 -8.96 4.12 27.04
C LEU A 55 -10.42 3.90 27.45
N ASP A 56 -11.20 3.21 26.60
CA ASP A 56 -12.65 3.04 26.79
C ASP A 56 -13.08 1.56 26.95
N LYS A 57 -12.21 0.62 26.56
CA LYS A 57 -12.52 -0.81 26.51
C LYS A 57 -11.35 -1.65 27.01
N LYS A 58 -11.68 -2.84 27.53
CA LYS A 58 -10.67 -3.89 27.75
C LYS A 58 -10.25 -4.45 26.40
N VAL A 59 -8.96 -4.47 26.12
CA VAL A 59 -8.41 -5.01 24.87
C VAL A 59 -7.89 -6.42 25.11
N ILE A 60 -8.48 -7.40 24.44
CA ILE A 60 -8.07 -8.80 24.42
C ILE A 60 -7.01 -8.97 23.32
N LEU A 61 -5.80 -9.38 23.71
CA LEU A 61 -4.68 -9.62 22.80
C LEU A 61 -4.59 -11.11 22.45
N LEU A 62 -5.01 -11.46 21.25
CA LEU A 62 -4.92 -12.82 20.71
C LEU A 62 -3.63 -12.98 19.92
N THR A 63 -2.62 -13.54 20.58
CA THR A 63 -1.26 -13.55 20.06
C THR A 63 -0.89 -14.84 19.33
N SER A 64 -0.24 -14.72 18.18
CA SER A 64 0.42 -15.82 17.50
C SER A 64 1.78 -15.39 16.95
N GLN A 65 2.68 -16.32 16.76
CA GLN A 65 4.02 -16.00 16.28
C GLN A 65 4.03 -15.75 14.77
N ILE A 66 4.88 -14.82 14.33
CA ILE A 66 5.26 -14.65 12.93
C ILE A 66 6.44 -15.59 12.63
N SER A 67 6.28 -16.43 11.63
CA SER A 67 7.34 -17.33 11.14
C SER A 67 7.42 -17.34 9.63
N TYR A 68 8.55 -17.78 9.08
CA TYR A 68 8.70 -18.14 7.69
C TYR A 68 7.65 -19.17 7.26
N LEU A 69 7.14 -19.00 6.05
CA LEU A 69 6.07 -19.84 5.50
C LEU A 69 6.55 -21.22 5.05
N GLY A 70 7.86 -21.40 4.84
CA GLY A 70 8.44 -22.64 4.32
C GLY A 70 8.44 -22.69 2.79
N ASN A 71 9.11 -23.71 2.23
CA ASN A 71 9.14 -23.98 0.79
C ASN A 71 7.71 -24.28 0.27
N PRO A 72 7.25 -23.73 -0.87
CA PRO A 72 8.00 -23.06 -1.94
C PRO A 72 8.07 -21.52 -1.86
N HIS A 73 7.85 -20.94 -0.68
CA HIS A 73 7.72 -19.49 -0.57
C HIS A 73 9.08 -18.78 -0.48
N PRO A 74 9.17 -17.50 -0.90
CA PRO A 74 10.42 -16.74 -0.81
C PRO A 74 10.88 -16.58 0.65
N ILE A 75 12.19 -16.58 0.87
CA ILE A 75 12.84 -16.52 2.20
C ILE A 75 12.49 -15.28 3.02
N TYR A 76 12.07 -14.19 2.37
CA TYR A 76 11.63 -12.95 2.98
C TYR A 76 10.13 -12.94 3.35
N LYS A 77 9.37 -13.97 2.98
CA LYS A 77 7.92 -14.04 3.18
C LYS A 77 7.55 -14.82 4.45
N LYS A 78 6.94 -14.12 5.40
CA LYS A 78 6.50 -14.63 6.70
C LYS A 78 4.98 -14.61 6.82
N ARG A 79 4.46 -15.31 7.83
CA ARG A 79 3.02 -15.48 8.07
C ARG A 79 2.72 -15.56 9.55
N VAL A 80 1.53 -15.09 9.91
CA VAL A 80 0.90 -15.40 11.20
C VAL A 80 -0.04 -16.58 11.05
N GLN A 81 0.15 -17.60 11.88
CA GLN A 81 -0.80 -18.70 11.96
C GLN A 81 -1.92 -18.33 12.93
N LEU A 82 -3.04 -17.81 12.42
CA LEU A 82 -4.23 -17.57 13.24
C LEU A 82 -4.81 -18.93 13.66
N LYS A 83 -5.22 -18.99 14.92
CA LYS A 83 -5.74 -20.21 15.54
C LYS A 83 -7.26 -20.19 15.44
N LYS A 84 -7.90 -21.33 15.18
CA LYS A 84 -9.36 -21.42 15.06
C LYS A 84 -10.08 -20.81 16.28
N TRP A 85 -9.55 -21.06 17.48
CA TRP A 85 -10.14 -20.55 18.73
C TRP A 85 -10.09 -19.02 18.87
N PHE A 86 -9.33 -18.30 18.04
CA PHE A 86 -9.40 -16.83 18.03
C PHE A 86 -10.79 -16.34 17.65
N LEU A 87 -11.48 -17.06 16.74
CA LEU A 87 -12.83 -16.74 16.34
C LEU A 87 -13.83 -16.98 17.47
N ASP A 88 -13.63 -18.04 18.27
CA ASP A 88 -14.49 -18.34 19.41
C ASP A 88 -14.43 -17.21 20.45
N ILE A 89 -13.22 -16.73 20.76
CA ILE A 89 -13.01 -15.58 21.66
C ILE A 89 -13.59 -14.30 21.07
N PHE A 90 -13.36 -14.06 19.78
CA PHE A 90 -13.92 -12.89 19.11
C PHE A 90 -15.45 -12.87 19.18
N ASN A 91 -16.10 -14.00 18.86
CA ASN A 91 -17.55 -14.14 18.90
C ASN A 91 -18.11 -14.01 20.31
N TYR A 92 -17.39 -14.49 21.33
CA TYR A 92 -17.74 -14.27 22.72
C TYR A 92 -17.66 -12.78 23.08
N ALA A 93 -16.51 -12.14 22.82
CA ALA A 93 -16.26 -10.76 23.21
C ALA A 93 -17.20 -9.77 22.51
N SER A 94 -17.57 -10.05 21.25
CA SER A 94 -18.48 -9.22 20.44
C SER A 94 -19.90 -9.13 21.00
N LYS A 95 -20.26 -9.96 21.99
CA LYS A 95 -21.53 -9.86 22.72
C LYS A 95 -21.56 -8.74 23.76
N PHE A 96 -20.41 -8.12 24.03
CA PHE A 96 -20.26 -7.11 25.06
C PHE A 96 -19.56 -5.86 24.50
N ASP A 97 -20.11 -4.69 24.78
CA ASP A 97 -19.58 -3.43 24.23
C ASP A 97 -18.26 -2.99 24.87
N ASN A 98 -17.87 -3.58 26.00
CA ASN A 98 -16.69 -3.20 26.78
C ASN A 98 -15.39 -3.91 26.35
N PHE A 99 -15.44 -4.79 25.36
CA PHE A 99 -14.26 -5.47 24.83
C PHE A 99 -13.89 -4.98 23.43
N ASP A 100 -12.59 -4.89 23.17
CA ASP A 100 -12.01 -4.94 21.83
C ASP A 100 -11.11 -6.17 21.73
N VAL A 101 -11.00 -6.75 20.53
CA VAL A 101 -10.18 -7.95 20.28
C VAL A 101 -9.18 -7.63 19.20
N LYS A 102 -7.90 -7.88 19.46
CA LYS A 102 -6.80 -7.65 18.51
C LYS A 102 -6.11 -8.95 18.17
N PHE A 103 -5.88 -9.19 16.88
CA PHE A 103 -5.16 -10.37 16.39
C PHE A 103 -3.70 -9.95 16.14
N ILE A 104 -2.84 -10.31 17.09
CA ILE A 104 -1.46 -9.81 17.14
C ILE A 104 -0.47 -10.90 16.72
N GLY A 105 0.20 -10.68 15.61
CA GLY A 105 1.44 -11.36 15.24
C GLY A 105 2.60 -10.86 16.09
N ILE A 106 3.43 -11.76 16.62
CA ILE A 106 4.68 -11.39 17.31
C ILE A 106 5.85 -11.91 16.50
N TYR A 107 6.63 -11.00 15.96
CA TYR A 107 7.94 -11.29 15.39
C TYR A 107 8.98 -11.16 16.48
N ARG A 108 9.83 -12.17 16.61
CA ARG A 108 11.04 -12.10 17.44
C ARG A 108 12.20 -12.73 16.69
N TYR A 109 13.31 -12.03 16.70
CA TYR A 109 14.61 -12.59 16.36
C TYR A 109 15.68 -11.93 17.21
N ARG A 110 16.41 -12.72 17.99
CA ARG A 110 17.28 -12.23 19.07
C ARG A 110 16.51 -11.26 19.98
N ASP A 111 17.00 -10.03 20.11
CA ASP A 111 16.39 -8.96 20.93
C ASP A 111 15.42 -8.07 20.13
N ASN A 112 15.29 -8.29 18.81
CA ASN A 112 14.33 -7.54 18.00
C ASN A 112 12.93 -8.13 18.18
N VAL A 113 11.99 -7.30 18.64
CA VAL A 113 10.59 -7.68 18.81
C VAL A 113 9.71 -6.65 18.10
N LEU A 114 8.88 -7.15 17.20
CA LEU A 114 7.90 -6.35 16.48
C LEU A 114 6.53 -7.02 16.60
N PHE A 115 5.50 -6.21 16.58
CA PHE A 115 4.11 -6.64 16.62
C PHE A 115 3.46 -6.38 15.27
N VAL A 116 2.54 -7.24 14.87
CA VAL A 116 1.75 -7.03 13.65
C VAL A 116 0.27 -7.16 13.99
N ASP A 117 -0.47 -6.06 13.87
CA ASP A 117 -1.93 -6.06 14.01
C ASP A 117 -2.58 -6.28 12.65
N PHE A 118 -3.45 -7.28 12.59
CA PHE A 118 -4.25 -7.60 11.41
C PHE A 118 -5.68 -7.14 11.69
N GLU A 119 -6.19 -6.21 10.89
CA GLU A 119 -7.55 -5.70 11.09
C GLU A 119 -8.58 -6.83 10.94
N LYS A 120 -9.20 -7.19 12.08
CA LYS A 120 -9.97 -8.43 12.28
C LYS A 120 -11.16 -8.58 11.33
N ASP A 121 -11.82 -7.48 10.99
CA ASP A 121 -13.14 -7.46 10.34
C ASP A 121 -13.13 -8.15 8.96
N LYS A 122 -12.00 -8.13 8.25
CA LYS A 122 -11.87 -8.83 6.95
C LYS A 122 -11.50 -10.31 7.08
N TYR A 123 -10.87 -10.72 8.17
CA TYR A 123 -10.46 -12.13 8.40
C TYR A 123 -11.61 -12.99 8.93
N ILE A 124 -12.43 -12.43 9.82
CA ILE A 124 -13.58 -13.10 10.43
C ILE A 124 -14.59 -13.52 9.35
N ASN A 125 -14.87 -12.63 8.40
CA ASN A 125 -15.83 -12.87 7.32
C ASN A 125 -15.36 -13.88 6.24
N LYS A 126 -14.06 -14.22 6.22
CA LYS A 126 -13.45 -15.10 5.19
C LYS A 126 -12.93 -16.43 5.77
N LYS A 127 -13.69 -17.06 6.68
CA LYS A 127 -13.39 -18.38 7.28
C LYS A 127 -12.03 -18.51 7.97
N MET A 128 -11.42 -17.40 8.43
CA MET A 128 -10.10 -17.42 9.07
C MET A 128 -9.03 -18.12 8.22
N HIS A 129 -9.09 -17.96 6.89
CA HIS A 129 -8.04 -18.49 6.02
C HIS A 129 -6.73 -17.75 6.31
N ASN A 130 -5.76 -18.47 6.85
CA ASN A 130 -4.43 -17.94 7.12
C ASN A 130 -3.72 -17.44 5.82
N SER A 131 -4.27 -17.69 4.62
CA SER A 131 -3.67 -17.35 3.31
C SER A 131 -3.55 -15.85 3.02
N SER A 132 -4.07 -14.99 3.90
CA SER A 132 -3.99 -13.53 3.79
C SER A 132 -3.05 -12.86 4.80
N ALA A 133 -2.64 -13.54 5.88
CA ALA A 133 -1.85 -12.93 6.95
C ALA A 133 -0.34 -12.94 6.66
N HIS A 134 0.08 -12.31 5.56
CA HIS A 134 1.47 -12.28 5.11
C HIS A 134 2.20 -11.00 5.49
N VAL A 135 3.44 -11.17 5.97
CA VAL A 135 4.36 -10.09 6.35
C VAL A 135 5.69 -10.38 5.67
N TYR A 136 6.31 -9.36 5.09
CA TYR A 136 7.61 -9.45 4.45
C TYR A 136 8.68 -8.84 5.36
N THR A 137 9.94 -9.27 5.20
CA THR A 137 11.06 -8.68 5.96
C THR A 137 11.13 -7.17 5.81
N ASN A 138 10.81 -6.63 4.62
CA ASN A 138 10.74 -5.19 4.37
C ASN A 138 9.66 -4.49 5.20
N ASP A 139 8.51 -5.13 5.46
CA ASP A 139 7.48 -4.54 6.32
C ASP A 139 7.97 -4.43 7.76
N LEU A 140 8.69 -5.46 8.23
CA LEU A 140 9.33 -5.48 9.54
C LEU A 140 10.39 -4.37 9.64
N TYR A 141 11.19 -4.19 8.59
CA TYR A 141 12.19 -3.12 8.50
C TYR A 141 11.53 -1.75 8.63
N LYS A 142 10.45 -1.50 7.89
CA LYS A 142 9.71 -0.23 7.95
C LYS A 142 9.11 0.00 9.34
N GLY A 143 8.48 -1.01 9.95
CA GLY A 143 7.93 -0.89 11.31
C GLY A 143 9.00 -0.68 12.39
N ASN A 144 10.17 -1.30 12.24
CA ASN A 144 11.30 -1.10 13.16
C ASN A 144 11.88 0.31 13.04
N SER A 145 12.00 0.83 11.81
CA SER A 145 12.58 2.16 11.52
C SER A 145 11.63 3.30 11.89
N ASN A 146 10.35 3.15 11.55
CA ASN A 146 9.34 4.20 11.65
C ASN A 146 8.55 4.16 12.96
N GLY A 147 8.73 3.11 13.77
CA GLY A 147 7.95 2.87 14.97
C GLY A 147 6.58 2.24 14.69
N ILE A 148 5.82 2.76 13.72
CA ILE A 148 4.57 2.18 13.21
C ILE A 148 4.58 2.28 11.68
N PHE A 149 4.32 1.18 10.99
CA PHE A 149 4.16 1.11 9.54
C PHE A 149 2.83 0.46 9.18
N THR A 150 2.18 0.95 8.12
CA THR A 150 0.85 0.47 7.70
C THR A 150 0.90 0.11 6.22
N LYS A 151 0.24 -0.99 5.86
CA LYS A 151 0.04 -1.38 4.46
C LYS A 151 -1.31 -2.05 4.23
N TYR A 152 -1.70 -2.14 2.97
CA TYR A 152 -2.78 -3.00 2.50
C TYR A 152 -2.19 -4.21 1.77
N ASP A 153 -2.64 -5.42 2.11
CA ASP A 153 -2.29 -6.60 1.30
C ASP A 153 -3.12 -6.66 0.00
N LYS A 154 -2.78 -7.59 -0.90
CA LYS A 154 -3.52 -7.83 -2.15
C LYS A 154 -5.02 -8.14 -1.98
N ASN A 155 -5.45 -8.52 -0.77
CA ASN A 155 -6.86 -8.79 -0.47
C ASN A 155 -7.52 -7.60 0.26
N LYS A 156 -6.84 -6.44 0.27
CA LYS A 156 -7.21 -5.18 0.92
C LYS A 156 -7.29 -5.29 2.45
N ASN A 157 -6.58 -6.22 3.07
CA ASN A 157 -6.47 -6.29 4.52
C ASN A 157 -5.49 -5.22 5.00
N LEU A 158 -5.92 -4.42 5.98
CA LEU A 158 -5.05 -3.47 6.65
C LEU A 158 -4.14 -4.21 7.64
N ILE A 159 -2.85 -3.95 7.55
CA ILE A 159 -1.82 -4.57 8.39
C ILE A 159 -0.95 -3.45 8.96
N HIS A 160 -0.81 -3.45 10.28
CA HIS A 160 0.07 -2.53 10.99
C HIS A 160 1.27 -3.30 11.55
N ILE A 161 2.47 -2.81 11.33
CA ILE A 161 3.71 -3.33 11.91
C ILE A 161 4.18 -2.30 12.93
N ILE A 162 4.32 -2.72 14.19
CA ILE A 162 4.56 -1.84 15.32
C ILE A 162 5.82 -2.27 16.05
N SER A 163 6.74 -1.33 16.25
CA SER A 163 7.92 -1.53 17.09
C SER A 163 7.53 -1.80 18.54
N LYS A 164 8.36 -2.57 19.27
CA LYS A 164 8.13 -2.82 20.70
C LYS A 164 7.88 -1.54 21.51
N LYS A 165 8.61 -0.46 21.17
CA LYS A 165 8.52 0.84 21.87
C LYS A 165 7.16 1.52 21.70
N LYS A 166 6.51 1.35 20.54
CA LYS A 166 5.24 1.99 20.20
C LYS A 166 4.01 1.12 20.49
N PHE A 167 4.21 -0.16 20.83
CA PHE A 167 3.10 -1.11 20.93
C PHE A 167 2.09 -0.77 22.03
N LYS A 168 2.55 -0.26 23.18
CA LYS A 168 1.65 0.16 24.25
C LYS A 168 0.76 1.31 23.81
N ASP A 169 1.33 2.36 23.25
CA ASP A 169 0.61 3.55 22.80
C ASP A 169 -0.32 3.24 21.61
N TYR A 170 0.11 2.36 20.71
CA TYR A 170 -0.74 1.84 19.65
C TYR A 170 -2.01 1.16 20.19
N ILE A 171 -1.86 0.25 21.17
CA ILE A 171 -3.00 -0.51 21.71
C ILE A 171 -3.89 0.35 22.62
N LEU A 172 -3.29 1.16 23.49
CA LEU A 172 -4.03 1.88 24.53
C LEU A 172 -4.54 3.24 24.05
N ASN A 173 -3.74 3.96 23.25
CA ASN A 173 -4.00 5.35 22.85
C ASN A 173 -4.38 5.48 21.36
N ASN A 174 -4.50 4.35 20.65
CA ASN A 174 -4.78 4.32 19.21
C ASN A 174 -3.79 5.17 18.40
N GLU A 175 -2.51 5.16 18.80
CA GLU A 175 -1.45 5.91 18.13
C GLU A 175 -1.39 5.50 16.65
N LYS A 176 -1.46 6.49 15.77
CA LYS A 176 -1.39 6.30 14.32
C LYS A 176 0.06 6.45 13.82
N PRO A 177 0.39 5.90 12.64
CA PRO A 177 1.62 6.28 11.96
C PRO A 177 1.64 7.80 11.78
N THR A 178 2.72 8.45 12.22
CA THR A 178 2.97 9.89 12.07
C THR A 178 4.07 10.17 11.06
N THR A 179 4.43 9.17 10.24
CA THR A 179 5.47 9.35 9.23
C THR A 179 4.97 10.23 8.10
N GLU A 180 5.89 10.95 7.50
CA GLU A 180 5.64 11.68 6.25
C GLU A 180 5.05 10.77 5.17
N GLU A 181 5.41 9.48 5.14
CA GLU A 181 4.80 8.49 4.24
C GLU A 181 3.29 8.39 4.42
N TYR A 182 2.80 8.43 5.66
CA TYR A 182 1.37 8.37 5.95
C TYR A 182 0.66 9.64 5.49
N GLU A 183 1.25 10.82 5.73
CA GLU A 183 0.72 12.09 5.22
C GLU A 183 0.63 12.09 3.69
N LEU A 184 1.67 11.57 3.01
CA LEU A 184 1.67 11.42 1.55
C LEU A 184 0.56 10.47 1.08
N ILE A 185 0.34 9.34 1.77
CA ILE A 185 -0.75 8.42 1.46
C ILE A 185 -2.11 9.12 1.61
N GLU A 186 -2.33 9.89 2.68
CA GLU A 186 -3.57 10.64 2.88
C GLU A 186 -3.81 11.66 1.76
N LEU A 187 -2.76 12.35 1.29
CA LEU A 187 -2.84 13.25 0.14
C LEU A 187 -3.21 12.49 -1.15
N ILE A 188 -2.58 11.36 -1.42
CA ILE A 188 -2.91 10.52 -2.59
C ILE A 188 -4.37 10.01 -2.49
N ASP A 189 -4.82 9.67 -1.29
CA ASP A 189 -6.20 9.26 -1.03
C ASP A 189 -7.22 10.39 -1.27
N ASP A 190 -6.85 11.64 -0.98
CA ASP A 190 -7.63 12.83 -1.35
C ASP A 190 -7.72 12.98 -2.87
N PHE A 191 -6.61 12.85 -3.60
CA PHE A 191 -6.61 12.84 -5.07
C PHE A 191 -7.58 11.77 -5.59
N ASN A 192 -7.51 10.56 -5.01
CA ASN A 192 -8.32 9.41 -5.39
C ASN A 192 -9.82 9.59 -5.14
N LYS A 193 -10.21 10.39 -4.15
CA LYS A 193 -11.62 10.59 -3.77
C LYS A 193 -12.22 11.82 -4.42
N ASN A 194 -11.44 12.89 -4.56
CA ASN A 194 -11.96 14.24 -4.79
C ASN A 194 -11.48 14.89 -6.09
N HIS A 195 -10.42 14.37 -6.73
CA HIS A 195 -9.76 15.06 -7.84
C HIS A 195 -9.69 14.25 -9.15
N PHE A 196 -10.20 13.02 -9.15
CA PHE A 196 -10.29 12.21 -10.35
C PHE A 196 -11.55 11.35 -10.33
N ASP A 197 -12.19 11.19 -11.49
CA ASP A 197 -13.39 10.39 -11.69
C ASP A 197 -13.09 8.89 -11.78
N PHE A 198 -12.57 8.30 -10.70
CA PHE A 198 -12.32 6.86 -10.62
C PHE A 198 -13.64 6.06 -10.70
N ASN A 199 -13.55 4.84 -11.23
CA ASN A 199 -14.68 3.92 -11.42
C ASN A 199 -15.79 4.42 -12.37
N LYS A 200 -15.51 5.44 -13.19
CA LYS A 200 -16.41 5.92 -14.26
C LYS A 200 -15.78 5.67 -15.62
N TRP A 201 -16.61 5.35 -16.62
CA TRP A 201 -16.14 5.29 -18.00
C TRP A 201 -15.91 6.70 -18.55
N ILE A 202 -14.66 7.01 -18.86
CA ILE A 202 -14.25 8.29 -19.46
C ILE A 202 -14.17 8.11 -20.97
N GLU A 203 -14.93 8.89 -21.73
CA GLU A 203 -14.83 8.91 -23.20
C GLU A 203 -13.56 9.66 -23.64
N VAL A 204 -12.81 9.09 -24.58
CA VAL A 204 -11.53 9.66 -25.07
C VAL A 204 -11.64 11.12 -25.50
N GLN A 205 -12.73 11.55 -26.13
CA GLN A 205 -12.87 12.95 -26.58
C GLN A 205 -12.95 13.93 -25.41
N ASN A 206 -13.65 13.57 -24.34
CA ASN A 206 -13.79 14.44 -23.18
C ASN A 206 -12.41 14.67 -22.55
N ALA A 207 -11.63 13.60 -22.41
CA ALA A 207 -10.27 13.68 -21.91
C ALA A 207 -9.35 14.51 -22.83
N VAL A 208 -9.38 14.25 -24.14
CA VAL A 208 -8.57 14.95 -25.15
C VAL A 208 -8.91 16.44 -25.22
N LEU A 209 -10.19 16.79 -25.23
CA LEU A 209 -10.67 18.18 -25.24
C LEU A 209 -10.29 18.90 -23.95
N GLU A 210 -10.46 18.26 -22.79
CA GLU A 210 -10.11 18.86 -21.51
C GLU A 210 -8.60 19.16 -21.43
N MET A 211 -7.76 18.17 -21.77
CA MET A 211 -6.30 18.36 -21.83
C MET A 211 -5.92 19.47 -22.81
N LYS A 212 -6.54 19.50 -24.00
CA LYS A 212 -6.27 20.53 -25.01
C LYS A 212 -6.65 21.92 -24.54
N ASN A 213 -7.83 22.08 -23.96
CA ASN A 213 -8.32 23.37 -23.47
C ASN A 213 -7.46 23.93 -22.34
N ASN A 214 -6.80 23.04 -21.58
CA ASN A 214 -5.86 23.40 -20.53
C ASN A 214 -4.39 23.37 -20.99
N ASN A 215 -4.13 23.31 -22.30
CA ASN A 215 -2.79 23.34 -22.91
C ASN A 215 -1.82 22.25 -22.42
N PHE A 216 -2.32 21.08 -22.04
CA PHE A 216 -1.48 19.95 -21.63
C PHE A 216 -0.75 19.34 -22.85
N PRO A 217 0.60 19.24 -22.89
CA PRO A 217 1.34 18.93 -24.12
C PRO A 217 1.03 17.58 -24.78
N LYS A 218 0.80 16.53 -23.98
CA LYS A 218 0.66 15.14 -24.46
C LYS A 218 -0.77 14.77 -24.87
N TRP A 219 -1.68 15.75 -25.01
CA TRP A 219 -3.10 15.55 -25.33
C TRP A 219 -3.38 14.79 -26.64
N LYS A 220 -2.41 14.76 -27.57
CA LYS A 220 -2.51 14.09 -28.88
C LYS A 220 -2.06 12.64 -28.89
N GLU A 221 -1.49 12.11 -27.80
CA GLU A 221 -0.84 10.79 -27.82
C GLU A 221 -1.83 9.61 -27.67
N CYS A 222 -1.42 8.42 -28.11
CA CYS A 222 -2.27 7.21 -28.06
C CYS A 222 -2.56 6.73 -26.65
N GLU A 223 -1.57 6.85 -25.78
CA GLU A 223 -1.64 6.49 -24.36
C GLU A 223 -2.29 7.61 -23.56
N TRP A 224 -3.34 8.21 -24.14
CA TRP A 224 -4.20 9.19 -23.49
C TRP A 224 -4.67 8.80 -22.08
N PRO A 225 -4.86 7.51 -21.69
CA PRO A 225 -5.29 7.20 -20.34
C PRO A 225 -4.23 7.56 -19.29
N ALA A 226 -2.96 7.25 -19.60
CA ALA A 226 -1.82 7.64 -18.78
C ALA A 226 -1.65 9.16 -18.77
N PHE A 227 -1.71 9.80 -19.94
CA PHE A 227 -1.54 11.26 -20.04
C PHE A 227 -2.69 12.05 -19.42
N TYR A 228 -3.91 11.52 -19.42
CA TYR A 228 -5.04 12.15 -18.75
C TYR A 228 -4.94 12.03 -17.22
N LEU A 229 -4.43 10.89 -16.72
CA LEU A 229 -4.06 10.74 -15.31
C LEU A 229 -2.97 11.74 -14.91
N GLU A 230 -1.86 11.81 -15.66
CA GLU A 230 -0.79 12.79 -15.45
C GLU A 230 -1.34 14.23 -15.44
N TYR A 231 -2.21 14.57 -16.40
CA TYR A 231 -2.85 15.89 -16.46
C TYR A 231 -3.65 16.20 -15.19
N LYS A 232 -4.56 15.32 -14.77
CA LYS A 232 -5.37 15.54 -13.55
C LYS A 232 -4.49 15.64 -12.31
N PHE A 233 -3.46 14.78 -12.22
CA PHE A 233 -2.49 14.82 -11.14
C PHE A 233 -1.72 16.15 -11.12
N SER A 234 -1.31 16.65 -12.30
CA SER A 234 -0.65 17.95 -12.43
C SER A 234 -1.53 19.09 -11.92
N CYS A 235 -2.83 19.11 -12.29
CA CYS A 235 -3.78 20.11 -11.80
C CYS A 235 -3.94 20.05 -10.27
N TRP A 236 -3.98 18.85 -9.69
CA TRP A 236 -4.09 18.66 -8.25
C TRP A 236 -2.85 19.13 -7.49
N THR A 237 -1.64 18.82 -7.97
CA THR A 237 -0.39 19.23 -7.29
C THR A 237 -0.22 20.75 -7.19
N ILE A 238 -0.74 21.53 -8.15
CA ILE A 238 -0.66 23.00 -8.18
C ILE A 238 -1.44 23.68 -7.03
N LEU A 239 -2.31 22.95 -6.32
CA LEU A 239 -2.98 23.47 -5.13
C LEU A 239 -1.94 23.90 -4.07
N LYS A 240 -2.13 25.12 -3.51
CA LYS A 240 -1.12 25.93 -2.78
C LYS A 240 -0.43 25.26 -1.57
N TYR A 241 -0.78 24.03 -1.19
CA TYR A 241 -0.14 23.28 -0.10
C TYR A 241 0.34 21.88 -0.47
N ILE A 242 -0.01 21.37 -1.66
CA ILE A 242 0.31 20.00 -2.08
C ILE A 242 1.72 19.95 -2.68
N ASN A 243 2.09 20.96 -3.48
CA ASN A 243 3.40 21.08 -4.12
C ASN A 243 4.62 20.97 -3.21
N LYS A 244 4.50 21.27 -1.90
CA LYS A 244 5.60 21.05 -0.93
C LYS A 244 5.83 19.56 -0.63
N TYR A 245 4.78 18.75 -0.73
CA TYR A 245 4.81 17.31 -0.45
C TYR A 245 4.95 16.49 -1.72
N ILE A 246 4.18 16.84 -2.77
CA ILE A 246 4.09 16.10 -4.03
C ILE A 246 4.02 17.10 -5.17
N LYS A 247 4.92 16.97 -6.14
CA LYS A 247 4.97 17.83 -7.32
C LYS A 247 5.09 17.00 -8.59
N TYR A 248 4.18 17.23 -9.54
CA TYR A 248 4.28 16.68 -10.89
C TYR A 248 5.38 17.40 -11.67
N LEU A 249 6.23 16.61 -12.33
CA LEU A 249 7.39 17.07 -13.08
C LEU A 249 7.03 17.14 -14.57
N ASN A 250 6.49 18.27 -15.02
CA ASN A 250 6.17 18.47 -16.44
C ASN A 250 7.44 18.69 -17.28
N ASN A 251 8.27 17.66 -17.45
CA ASN A 251 9.55 17.69 -18.15
C ASN A 251 10.60 18.68 -17.61
N GLU A 252 10.36 19.32 -16.46
CA GLU A 252 11.27 20.31 -15.84
C GLU A 252 12.66 19.72 -15.53
N PHE A 253 12.76 18.39 -15.43
CA PHE A 253 13.99 17.67 -15.10
C PHE A 253 14.66 16.95 -16.27
N LYS A 254 14.33 17.29 -17.54
CA LYS A 254 15.08 16.77 -18.71
C LYS A 254 16.60 16.96 -18.62
N ASN A 255 17.05 17.99 -17.90
CA ASN A 255 18.47 18.26 -17.68
C ASN A 255 19.18 17.22 -16.78
N ARG A 256 18.43 16.43 -15.99
CA ARG A 256 19.01 15.40 -15.09
C ARG A 256 18.95 13.99 -15.67
N LYS A 257 18.38 13.79 -16.87
CA LYS A 257 18.15 12.48 -17.53
C LYS A 257 17.31 11.46 -16.73
N LEU A 258 16.72 11.85 -15.59
CA LEU A 258 15.85 10.98 -14.81
C LEU A 258 14.43 11.07 -15.38
N ASP A 259 13.92 9.93 -15.83
CA ASP A 259 12.59 9.78 -16.44
C ASP A 259 11.55 9.46 -15.36
N PHE A 260 11.23 10.44 -14.52
CA PHE A 260 10.24 10.33 -13.44
C PHE A 260 9.19 11.45 -13.53
N ASP A 261 7.92 11.09 -13.34
CA ASP A 261 6.78 12.01 -13.41
C ASP A 261 6.55 12.82 -12.13
N ILE A 262 7.04 12.38 -10.97
CA ILE A 262 6.75 12.98 -9.66
C ILE A 262 8.04 13.20 -8.85
N SER A 263 8.04 14.29 -8.07
CA SER A 263 9.00 14.49 -6.97
C SER A 263 8.27 14.66 -5.64
N PHE A 264 8.96 14.30 -4.56
CA PHE A 264 8.56 14.50 -3.18
C PHE A 264 9.53 15.47 -2.50
N PRO A 265 9.31 16.80 -2.58
CA PRO A 265 10.35 17.78 -2.25
C PRO A 265 10.80 17.74 -0.79
N ASN A 266 9.89 17.56 0.16
CA ASN A 266 10.22 17.49 1.58
C ASN A 266 11.05 16.24 1.95
N SER A 267 10.72 15.09 1.35
CA SER A 267 11.44 13.83 1.56
C SER A 267 12.67 13.65 0.67
N ASN A 268 12.87 14.53 -0.32
CA ASN A 268 13.96 14.50 -1.29
C ASN A 268 14.11 13.14 -2.02
N PHE A 269 13.06 12.66 -2.68
CA PHE A 269 13.12 11.50 -3.58
C PHE A 269 12.12 11.64 -4.74
N PHE A 270 12.21 10.77 -5.74
CA PHE A 270 11.36 10.78 -6.93
C PHE A 270 10.35 9.63 -6.96
N GLY A 271 9.38 9.75 -7.86
CA GLY A 271 8.44 8.68 -8.13
C GLY A 271 7.78 8.83 -9.49
N ASP A 272 6.96 7.84 -9.84
CA ASP A 272 6.40 7.74 -11.18
C ASP A 272 4.92 7.39 -11.20
N LEU A 273 4.19 7.96 -12.16
CA LEU A 273 2.76 7.68 -12.39
C LEU A 273 2.63 6.63 -13.49
N LYS A 274 2.00 5.50 -13.16
CA LYS A 274 1.73 4.47 -14.15
C LYS A 274 0.23 4.23 -14.27
N ALA A 275 -0.25 4.10 -15.49
CA ALA A 275 -1.57 3.58 -15.81
C ALA A 275 -1.40 2.21 -16.46
N SER A 276 -1.98 1.15 -15.87
CA SER A 276 -1.85 -0.22 -16.37
C SER A 276 -3.20 -0.86 -16.67
N ASP A 277 -3.29 -1.66 -17.73
CA ASP A 277 -4.50 -2.42 -18.07
C ASP A 277 -4.73 -3.52 -17.03
N ILE A 278 -5.90 -3.55 -16.40
CA ILE A 278 -6.28 -4.50 -15.35
C ILE A 278 -6.18 -5.97 -15.79
N LYS A 279 -6.15 -6.24 -17.10
CA LYS A 279 -6.00 -7.59 -17.66
C LYS A 279 -4.54 -8.01 -17.76
N LYS A 280 -3.58 -7.11 -17.56
CA LYS A 280 -2.15 -7.40 -17.53
C LYS A 280 -1.71 -7.60 -16.08
N LEU A 281 -0.92 -8.64 -15.84
CA LEU A 281 -0.34 -8.91 -14.51
C LEU A 281 0.90 -8.06 -14.22
N ASP A 282 1.45 -7.40 -15.25
CA ASP A 282 2.69 -6.65 -15.17
C ASP A 282 2.45 -5.19 -15.57
N ALA A 283 3.10 -4.27 -14.85
CA ALA A 283 3.20 -2.86 -15.22
C ALA A 283 4.60 -2.58 -15.77
N MET A 284 4.69 -1.81 -16.84
CA MET A 284 5.98 -1.35 -17.36
C MET A 284 6.52 -0.26 -16.44
N LEU A 285 7.71 -0.48 -15.87
CA LEU A 285 8.40 0.48 -15.01
C LEU A 285 9.45 1.27 -15.81
N ASN A 286 10.20 2.15 -15.13
CA ASN A 286 11.33 2.88 -15.72
C ASN A 286 12.51 1.93 -15.97
N ASP A 287 13.49 2.39 -16.77
CA ASP A 287 14.72 1.65 -17.02
C ASP A 287 15.46 1.31 -15.72
N ALA A 288 16.03 0.10 -15.66
CA ALA A 288 16.70 -0.41 -14.47
C ALA A 288 17.83 0.51 -13.98
N GLU A 289 18.59 1.11 -14.90
CA GLU A 289 19.66 2.07 -14.57
C GLU A 289 19.12 3.31 -13.83
N ASN A 290 17.94 3.82 -14.21
CA ASN A 290 17.31 4.96 -13.54
C ASN A 290 16.80 4.57 -12.14
N ILE A 291 16.27 3.36 -11.98
CA ILE A 291 15.83 2.83 -10.68
C ILE A 291 17.02 2.66 -9.75
N GLU A 292 18.09 2.02 -10.23
CA GLU A 292 19.32 1.81 -9.45
C GLU A 292 19.93 3.13 -9.02
N TYR A 293 20.07 4.09 -9.94
CA TYR A 293 20.55 5.43 -9.61
C TYR A 293 19.71 6.11 -8.52
N GLU A 294 18.38 6.07 -8.64
CA GLU A 294 17.49 6.70 -7.66
C GLU A 294 17.60 6.05 -6.28
N LEU A 295 17.64 4.72 -6.23
CA LEU A 295 17.81 3.98 -4.99
C LEU A 295 19.19 4.23 -4.35
N GLU A 296 20.25 4.37 -5.14
CA GLU A 296 21.59 4.70 -4.64
C GLU A 296 21.68 6.14 -4.11
N GLN A 297 21.08 7.10 -4.82
CA GLN A 297 21.19 8.51 -4.47
C GLN A 297 20.25 8.92 -3.33
N TYR A 298 19.03 8.38 -3.31
CA TYR A 298 17.97 8.85 -2.40
C TYR A 298 17.46 7.75 -1.46
N GLY A 299 17.86 6.49 -1.67
CA GLY A 299 17.46 5.35 -0.82
C GLY A 299 16.00 4.93 -0.97
N LYS A 300 15.25 5.57 -1.90
CA LYS A 300 13.80 5.42 -2.00
C LYS A 300 13.30 5.84 -3.38
N LEU A 301 12.28 5.13 -3.87
CA LEU A 301 11.56 5.43 -5.10
C LEU A 301 10.09 5.01 -4.92
N TRP A 302 9.13 5.83 -5.37
CA TRP A 302 7.70 5.51 -5.31
C TRP A 302 7.09 5.26 -6.68
N TYR A 303 6.20 4.29 -6.75
CA TYR A 303 5.35 4.03 -7.91
C TYR A 303 3.89 4.21 -7.52
N LEU A 304 3.20 5.08 -8.27
CA LEU A 304 1.76 5.31 -8.15
C LEU A 304 1.09 4.66 -9.36
N ILE A 305 0.62 3.43 -9.15
CA ILE A 305 0.06 2.60 -10.23
C ILE A 305 -1.46 2.61 -10.13
N TYR A 306 -2.09 3.07 -11.20
CA TYR A 306 -3.54 3.04 -11.37
C TYR A 306 -3.91 2.01 -12.43
N GLU A 307 -4.79 1.09 -12.06
CA GLU A 307 -5.28 0.09 -13.01
C GLU A 307 -6.43 0.68 -13.82
N HIS A 308 -6.61 0.28 -15.07
CA HIS A 308 -7.78 0.63 -15.86
C HIS A 308 -8.33 -0.55 -16.65
N ASP A 309 -9.65 -0.56 -16.85
CA ASP A 309 -10.25 -1.35 -17.94
C ASP A 309 -10.40 -0.48 -19.18
N THR A 310 -10.33 -1.10 -20.35
CA THR A 310 -10.37 -0.40 -21.62
C THR A 310 -11.17 -1.11 -22.68
N ILE A 311 -12.09 -0.36 -23.30
CA ILE A 311 -12.78 -0.80 -24.51
C ILE A 311 -11.91 -0.39 -25.70
N LYS A 312 -11.41 -1.38 -26.46
CA LYS A 312 -10.52 -1.14 -27.61
C LYS A 312 -11.36 -0.81 -28.84
N ASP A 313 -10.99 0.26 -29.55
CA ASP A 313 -11.74 0.74 -30.73
C ASP A 313 -11.78 -0.27 -31.88
N LYS A 314 -10.77 -1.14 -31.96
CA LYS A 314 -10.74 -2.26 -32.90
C LYS A 314 -11.87 -3.28 -32.70
N ASN A 315 -12.48 -3.30 -31.51
CA ASN A 315 -13.58 -4.21 -31.19
C ASN A 315 -14.95 -3.60 -31.54
N LEU A 316 -14.98 -2.36 -32.03
CA LEU A 316 -16.18 -1.71 -32.57
C LEU A 316 -16.08 -1.59 -34.09
N ASP A 317 -17.24 -1.56 -34.75
CA ASP A 317 -17.29 -1.45 -36.20
C ASP A 317 -16.70 -0.12 -36.68
N ASN A 318 -15.67 -0.22 -37.54
CA ASN A 318 -15.12 0.90 -38.31
C ASN A 318 -14.40 2.01 -37.50
N TYR A 319 -13.85 1.67 -36.33
CA TYR A 319 -12.99 2.56 -35.51
C TYR A 319 -13.59 3.96 -35.23
N PRO A 320 -14.84 4.04 -34.73
CA PRO A 320 -15.57 5.29 -34.65
C PRO A 320 -14.87 6.31 -33.74
N PHE A 321 -14.20 5.86 -32.67
CA PHE A 321 -13.57 6.78 -31.72
C PHE A 321 -12.17 7.22 -32.15
N THR A 322 -11.43 6.38 -32.89
CA THR A 322 -10.20 6.81 -33.55
C THR A 322 -10.50 7.88 -34.58
N LYS A 323 -11.57 7.71 -35.38
CA LYS A 323 -12.02 8.73 -36.34
C LYS A 323 -12.40 10.02 -35.63
N LYS A 324 -13.26 9.94 -34.61
CA LYS A 324 -13.73 11.10 -33.85
C LYS A 324 -12.59 11.83 -33.14
N ARG A 325 -11.61 11.12 -32.56
CA ARG A 325 -10.38 11.72 -32.01
C ARG A 325 -9.56 12.45 -33.08
N LEU A 326 -9.36 11.82 -34.25
CA LEU A 326 -8.64 12.46 -35.35
C LEU A 326 -9.37 13.70 -35.87
N GLU A 327 -10.70 13.66 -35.95
CA GLU A 327 -11.54 14.82 -36.26
C GLU A 327 -11.35 15.92 -35.22
N THR A 328 -11.41 15.59 -33.93
CA THR A 328 -11.15 16.55 -32.84
C THR A 328 -9.77 17.18 -32.97
N ILE A 329 -8.72 16.39 -33.21
CA ILE A 329 -7.36 16.94 -33.39
C ILE A 329 -7.32 17.87 -34.61
N ARG A 330 -7.97 17.48 -35.71
CA ARG A 330 -7.98 18.26 -36.97
C ARG A 330 -8.75 19.56 -36.90
N ILE A 331 -9.72 19.69 -35.97
CA ILE A 331 -10.35 20.99 -35.68
C ILE A 331 -9.29 22.01 -35.23
N PHE A 332 -8.29 21.58 -34.45
CA PHE A 332 -7.23 22.45 -33.94
C PHE A 332 -5.96 22.44 -34.80
N GLU A 333 -5.68 21.34 -35.50
CA GLU A 333 -4.50 21.12 -36.34
C GLU A 333 -4.91 20.46 -37.67
N PRO A 334 -5.41 21.24 -38.65
CA PRO A 334 -5.97 20.70 -39.90
C PRO A 334 -5.02 19.78 -40.68
N ASP A 335 -3.71 20.02 -40.59
CA ASP A 335 -2.67 19.26 -41.27
C ASP A 335 -2.18 18.02 -40.50
N TYR A 336 -2.85 17.62 -39.41
CA TYR A 336 -2.43 16.47 -38.62
C TYR A 336 -2.57 15.14 -39.39
N LYS A 337 -1.43 14.51 -39.70
CA LYS A 337 -1.31 13.30 -40.54
C LYS A 337 -0.99 12.00 -39.79
N LYS A 338 -0.68 12.04 -38.48
CA LYS A 338 -0.33 10.81 -37.73
C LYS A 338 -1.55 9.89 -37.56
N ARG A 339 -1.40 8.62 -37.91
CA ARG A 339 -2.40 7.56 -37.67
C ARG A 339 -2.03 6.79 -36.41
N TRP A 340 -2.99 6.68 -35.50
CA TRP A 340 -2.81 6.16 -34.16
C TRP A 340 -3.98 5.23 -33.83
N ARG A 341 -3.73 4.10 -33.16
CA ARG A 341 -4.81 3.24 -32.62
C ARG A 341 -5.26 3.84 -31.28
N THR A 342 -6.58 3.99 -31.08
CA THR A 342 -7.13 4.69 -29.92
C THR A 342 -7.85 3.73 -28.97
N PHE A 343 -7.73 3.98 -27.67
CA PHE A 343 -8.53 3.35 -26.62
C PHE A 343 -9.81 4.16 -26.40
N ILE A 344 -10.98 3.53 -26.27
CA ILE A 344 -12.28 4.23 -26.33
C ILE A 344 -12.69 4.79 -24.98
N PHE A 345 -12.71 3.91 -23.99
CA PHE A 345 -13.18 4.20 -22.65
C PHE A 345 -12.16 3.69 -21.66
N ILE A 346 -11.92 4.46 -20.61
CA ILE A 346 -11.17 3.99 -19.45
C ILE A 346 -12.01 4.15 -18.20
N SER A 347 -12.01 3.10 -17.38
CA SER A 347 -12.36 3.17 -15.97
C SER A 347 -11.09 2.92 -15.18
N LEU A 348 -10.46 3.98 -14.68
CA LEU A 348 -9.35 3.84 -13.75
C LEU A 348 -9.91 3.38 -12.40
N LYS A 349 -9.22 2.44 -11.77
CA LYS A 349 -9.42 2.02 -10.40
C LYS A 349 -8.27 2.56 -9.58
N SER A 350 -8.61 3.27 -8.52
CA SER A 350 -7.67 3.51 -7.43
C SER A 350 -7.71 2.31 -6.50
N GLU A 351 -6.57 1.64 -6.36
CA GLU A 351 -6.32 0.71 -5.27
C GLU A 351 -5.07 1.18 -4.55
N SER A 352 -5.21 1.69 -3.34
CA SER A 352 -4.07 2.05 -2.48
C SER A 352 -3.34 0.75 -2.11
N GLN A 353 -2.35 0.34 -2.90
CA GLN A 353 -1.43 -0.75 -2.56
C GLN A 353 -0.07 -0.13 -2.24
N ILE A 354 0.42 -0.38 -1.02
CA ILE A 354 1.73 0.09 -0.51
C ILE A 354 2.70 -1.07 -0.49
#